data_AF-A0A930VXH1-F1
#
_entry.id   AF-A0A930VXH1-F1
#
_cell.length_a   1.000
_cell.length_b   1.000
_cell.length_c   1.000
_cell.angle_alpha   90.00
_cell.angle_beta   90.00
_cell.angle_gamma   90.00
#
_symmetry.space_group_name_H-M   'P 1'
#
loop_
_entity.id
_entity.type
_entity.pdbx_description
1 polymer ?
#
loop_
_entity_poly.entity_id
_entity_poly.type
_entity_poly.pdbx_seq_one_letter_code
_entity_poly.pdbx_strand_id
1 'polypeptide(L)'
;IFPFFIGGVLACFAGIATTSTAFVRIVKKYATKQVLLCAIASGALLCALGVFLKFDDLHTYQFGFLVASLAAAVMILAMRILHEKTPHVKEPKIVSYIADTSYSVYLFHWPLFNLLSERFDPGTSAGITVVSSLAFASISFYIIEPLLAGRAPRIAGFKISPERAIKPLAIVGCVLLAATIYTSVASPAISTFQLSNLSNGAIQADSHMSVTRKMADSTQASNYNVTPGVTYIGDSVSLRAISYLQKALPDAQIDATVSRNVSMGADVLETNLANNAVMQDVVIALGTNPVGGTDAIDRIVQMLPKGHRLIFVTPHDGRHTDPSSGAAAIREYELQLAEKYDYIYIADWHQTAVDHPELWPGTDDVHFGSNSETINAGGELFAQTVADAIAKADQGHVKP
;
A
#
# COMPACT_ATOMS: atom_id res chain seq x y z
N ILE A 1 -6.90 -10.33 -9.48
CA ILE A 1 -7.05 -11.11 -10.74
C ILE A 1 -8.00 -12.29 -10.57
N PHE A 2 -7.78 -13.20 -9.60
CA PHE A 2 -8.60 -14.41 -9.41
C PHE A 2 -10.12 -14.19 -9.24
N PRO A 3 -10.60 -13.26 -8.40
CA PRO A 3 -12.04 -13.11 -8.16
C PRO A 3 -12.85 -12.80 -9.42
N PHE A 4 -12.29 -11.99 -10.31
CA PHE A 4 -12.95 -11.58 -11.55
C PHE A 4 -13.19 -12.76 -12.49
N PHE A 5 -12.15 -13.56 -12.76
CA PHE A 5 -12.26 -14.72 -13.64
C PHE A 5 -13.13 -15.83 -13.04
N ILE A 6 -12.95 -16.12 -11.75
CA ILE A 6 -13.75 -17.15 -11.06
C ILE A 6 -15.22 -16.74 -11.04
N GLY A 7 -15.52 -15.46 -10.73
CA GLY A 7 -16.88 -14.93 -10.75
C GLY A 7 -17.51 -14.97 -12.15
N GLY A 8 -16.74 -14.61 -13.19
CA GLY A 8 -17.19 -14.69 -14.58
C GLY A 8 -17.55 -16.11 -15.01
N VAL A 9 -16.70 -17.10 -14.69
CA VAL A 9 -16.98 -18.52 -14.95
C VAL A 9 -18.23 -18.97 -14.21
N LEU A 10 -18.38 -18.59 -12.93
CA LEU A 10 -19.54 -18.94 -12.12
C LEU A 10 -20.83 -18.34 -12.69
N ALA A 11 -20.80 -17.10 -13.15
CA ALA A 11 -21.95 -16.43 -13.77
C ALA A 11 -22.38 -17.12 -15.08
N CYS A 12 -21.42 -17.49 -15.94
CA CYS A 12 -21.69 -18.26 -17.16
C CYS A 12 -22.27 -19.65 -16.85
N PHE A 13 -21.79 -20.30 -15.79
CA PHE A 13 -22.23 -21.63 -15.39
C PHE A 13 -23.64 -21.64 -14.78
N ALA A 14 -23.87 -20.80 -13.76
CA ALA A 14 -25.13 -20.79 -13.02
C ALA A 14 -26.25 -20.09 -13.79
N GLY A 15 -25.90 -18.99 -14.49
CA GLY A 15 -26.87 -18.11 -15.12
C GLY A 15 -27.70 -17.30 -14.11
N ILE A 16 -28.36 -16.24 -14.58
CA ILE A 16 -29.20 -15.36 -13.74
C ILE A 16 -30.68 -15.52 -14.12
N ALA A 17 -31.04 -15.13 -15.35
CA ALA A 17 -32.40 -15.26 -15.88
C ALA A 17 -32.65 -16.62 -16.55
N THR A 18 -31.62 -17.18 -17.19
CA THR A 18 -31.64 -18.50 -17.81
C THR A 18 -30.56 -19.35 -17.17
N THR A 19 -30.95 -20.49 -16.59
CA THR A 19 -30.02 -21.42 -15.94
C THR A 19 -29.51 -22.46 -16.93
N SER A 20 -28.22 -22.80 -16.86
CA SER A 20 -27.67 -23.87 -17.69
C SER A 20 -28.23 -25.24 -17.30
N THR A 21 -28.29 -26.17 -18.26
CA THR A 21 -28.70 -27.56 -18.00
C THR A 21 -27.75 -28.26 -17.01
N ALA A 22 -26.47 -27.91 -17.03
CA ALA A 22 -25.49 -28.43 -16.07
C ALA A 22 -25.77 -27.96 -14.65
N PHE A 23 -26.11 -26.67 -14.47
CA PHE A 23 -26.50 -26.12 -13.17
C PHE A 23 -27.78 -26.78 -12.63
N VAL A 24 -28.81 -26.96 -13.46
CA VAL A 24 -30.06 -27.63 -13.06
C VAL A 24 -29.81 -29.06 -12.56
N ARG A 25 -28.87 -29.79 -13.18
CA ARG A 25 -28.47 -31.13 -12.68
C ARG A 25 -27.86 -31.06 -11.29
N ILE A 26 -27.00 -30.07 -11.03
CA ILE A 26 -26.40 -29.84 -9.70
C ILE A 26 -27.47 -29.52 -8.66
N VAL A 27 -28.43 -28.65 -8.99
CA VAL A 27 -29.55 -28.30 -8.10
C VAL A 27 -30.33 -29.56 -7.71
N LYS A 28 -30.60 -30.47 -8.66
CA LYS A 28 -31.30 -31.74 -8.36
C LYS A 28 -30.45 -32.72 -7.55
N LYS A 29 -29.13 -32.75 -7.77
CA LYS A 29 -28.20 -33.70 -7.14
C LYS A 29 -28.03 -33.48 -5.64
N TYR A 30 -27.88 -32.24 -5.20
CA TYR A 30 -27.55 -31.94 -3.80
C TYR A 30 -28.79 -31.64 -2.95
N ALA A 31 -28.83 -32.17 -1.72
CA ALA A 31 -29.90 -31.90 -0.77
C ALA A 31 -29.76 -30.50 -0.15
N THR A 32 -30.87 -29.87 0.24
CA THR A 32 -30.88 -28.51 0.83
C THR A 32 -29.96 -28.40 2.06
N LYS A 33 -29.94 -29.43 2.92
CA LYS A 33 -29.05 -29.48 4.09
C LYS A 33 -27.56 -29.45 3.72
N GLN A 34 -27.17 -30.16 2.65
CA GLN A 34 -25.79 -30.19 2.17
C GLN A 34 -25.38 -28.82 1.60
N VAL A 35 -26.27 -28.20 0.85
CA VAL A 35 -26.06 -26.86 0.28
C VAL A 35 -25.90 -25.82 1.38
N LEU A 36 -26.76 -25.86 2.41
CA LEU A 36 -26.68 -24.95 3.55
C LEU A 36 -25.38 -25.15 4.34
N LEU A 37 -25.00 -26.41 4.61
CA LEU A 37 -23.75 -26.72 5.31
C LEU A 37 -22.54 -26.24 4.51
N CYS A 38 -22.56 -26.39 3.18
CA CYS A 38 -21.52 -25.88 2.30
C CYS A 38 -21.42 -24.35 2.38
N ALA A 39 -22.55 -23.63 2.30
CA ALA A 39 -22.57 -22.17 2.43
C ALA A 39 -22.02 -21.70 3.77
N ILE A 40 -22.43 -22.33 4.88
CA ILE A 40 -21.95 -22.01 6.23
C ILE A 40 -20.45 -22.29 6.35
N ALA A 41 -19.97 -23.44 5.86
CA ALA A 41 -18.56 -23.81 5.91
C ALA A 41 -17.69 -22.83 5.12
N SER A 42 -18.12 -22.45 3.90
CA SER A 42 -17.43 -21.44 3.10
C SER A 42 -17.44 -20.06 3.75
N GLY A 43 -18.56 -19.64 4.34
CA GLY A 43 -18.65 -18.39 5.10
C GLY A 43 -17.73 -18.38 6.33
N ALA A 44 -17.70 -19.47 7.10
CA ALA A 44 -16.81 -19.62 8.25
C ALA A 44 -15.33 -19.59 7.83
N LEU A 45 -14.98 -20.23 6.71
CA LEU A 45 -13.64 -20.16 6.15
C LEU A 45 -13.27 -18.73 5.74
N LEU A 46 -14.18 -17.98 5.09
CA LEU A 46 -13.94 -16.58 4.75
C LEU A 46 -13.72 -15.72 6.00
N CYS A 47 -14.50 -15.93 7.06
CA CYS A 47 -14.31 -15.25 8.34
C CYS A 47 -12.94 -15.60 8.96
N ALA A 48 -12.56 -16.88 8.97
CA ALA A 48 -11.25 -17.30 9.47
C ALA A 48 -10.11 -16.65 8.67
N LEU A 49 -10.17 -16.70 7.34
CA LEU A 49 -9.18 -16.06 6.48
C LEU A 49 -9.11 -14.55 6.72
N GLY A 50 -10.24 -13.87 6.92
CA GLY A 50 -10.27 -12.45 7.23
C GLY A 50 -9.63 -12.08 8.58
N VAL A 51 -9.53 -13.02 9.52
CA VAL A 51 -8.86 -12.82 10.82
C VAL A 51 -7.38 -13.18 10.75
N PHE A 52 -7.02 -14.24 10.01
CA PHE A 52 -5.66 -14.79 10.00
C PHE A 52 -4.76 -14.27 8.88
N LEU A 53 -5.32 -13.85 7.74
CA LEU A 53 -4.52 -13.28 6.65
C LEU A 53 -4.19 -11.82 6.99
N LYS A 54 -2.91 -11.55 7.19
CA LYS A 54 -2.41 -10.19 7.41
C LYS A 54 -1.83 -9.59 6.12
N PHE A 55 -1.85 -8.26 6.03
CA PHE A 55 -1.37 -7.52 4.84
C PHE A 55 0.16 -7.46 4.73
N ASP A 56 0.88 -7.80 5.78
CA ASP A 56 2.35 -7.86 5.84
C ASP A 56 2.91 -9.26 5.55
N ASP A 57 2.06 -10.27 5.39
CA ASP A 57 2.47 -11.65 5.10
C ASP A 57 2.45 -11.94 3.59
N LEU A 58 3.58 -12.39 3.05
CA LEU A 58 3.73 -12.80 1.65
C LEU A 58 2.74 -13.93 1.26
N HIS A 59 2.42 -14.85 2.18
CA HIS A 59 1.50 -15.95 1.93
C HIS A 59 0.07 -15.48 1.67
N THR A 60 -0.34 -14.34 2.22
CA THR A 60 -1.64 -13.70 1.94
C THR A 60 -1.79 -13.41 0.45
N TYR A 61 -0.73 -12.89 -0.17
CA TYR A 61 -0.73 -12.52 -1.59
C TYR A 61 -0.58 -13.73 -2.51
N GLN A 62 0.27 -14.68 -2.14
CA GLN A 62 0.54 -15.86 -2.97
C GLN A 62 -0.63 -16.86 -2.98
N PHE A 63 -1.20 -17.16 -1.81
CA PHE A 63 -2.21 -18.21 -1.65
C PHE A 63 -3.49 -17.73 -0.99
N GLY A 64 -3.40 -16.85 0.01
CA GLY A 64 -4.53 -16.40 0.82
C GLY A 64 -5.69 -15.87 -0.03
N PHE A 65 -5.40 -14.95 -0.95
CA PHE A 65 -6.42 -14.40 -1.85
C PHE A 65 -7.02 -15.41 -2.82
N LEU A 66 -6.25 -16.41 -3.27
CA LEU A 66 -6.79 -17.48 -4.12
C LEU A 66 -7.78 -18.34 -3.34
N VAL A 67 -7.42 -18.76 -2.12
CA VAL A 67 -8.30 -19.55 -1.25
C VAL A 67 -9.56 -18.77 -0.90
N ALA A 68 -9.44 -17.49 -0.54
CA ALA A 68 -10.59 -16.63 -0.28
C ALA A 68 -11.51 -16.50 -1.50
N SER A 69 -10.93 -16.33 -2.70
CA SER A 69 -11.70 -16.24 -3.95
C SER A 69 -12.49 -17.53 -4.23
N LEU A 70 -11.88 -18.69 -4.01
CA LEU A 70 -12.52 -19.99 -4.18
C LEU A 70 -13.62 -20.23 -3.14
N ALA A 71 -13.36 -19.89 -1.87
CA ALA A 71 -14.35 -20.01 -0.80
C ALA A 71 -15.57 -19.12 -1.07
N ALA A 72 -15.37 -17.88 -1.52
CA ALA A 72 -16.44 -16.98 -1.93
C ALA A 72 -17.24 -17.55 -3.11
N ALA A 73 -16.57 -18.10 -4.13
CA ALA A 73 -17.25 -18.71 -5.27
C ALA A 73 -18.12 -19.91 -4.88
N VAL A 74 -17.63 -20.77 -3.97
CA VAL A 74 -18.39 -21.90 -3.43
C VAL A 74 -19.60 -21.39 -2.64
N MET A 75 -19.43 -20.37 -1.81
CA MET A 75 -20.53 -19.76 -1.05
C MET A 75 -21.61 -19.19 -1.98
N ILE A 76 -21.22 -18.44 -3.01
CA ILE A 76 -22.15 -17.87 -4.01
C ILE A 76 -22.89 -18.99 -4.74
N LEU A 77 -22.19 -20.04 -5.19
CA LEU A 77 -22.82 -21.18 -5.85
C LEU A 77 -23.84 -21.87 -4.94
N ALA A 78 -23.48 -22.11 -3.68
CA ALA A 78 -24.37 -22.72 -2.70
C ALA A 78 -25.62 -21.86 -2.46
N MET A 79 -25.46 -20.55 -2.29
CA MET A 79 -26.59 -19.62 -2.12
C MET A 79 -27.47 -19.56 -3.37
N ARG A 80 -26.89 -19.63 -4.57
CA ARG A 80 -27.66 -19.68 -5.82
C ARG A 80 -28.44 -20.99 -5.97
N ILE A 81 -27.87 -22.13 -5.58
CA ILE A 81 -28.60 -23.42 -5.54
C ILE A 81 -29.73 -23.37 -4.50
N LEU A 82 -29.48 -22.75 -3.35
CA LEU A 82 -30.47 -22.59 -2.29
C LEU A 82 -31.67 -21.77 -2.79
N HIS A 83 -31.41 -20.66 -3.51
CA HIS A 83 -32.44 -19.82 -4.12
C HIS A 83 -33.41 -20.63 -5.02
N GLU A 84 -32.89 -21.50 -5.90
CA GLU A 84 -33.72 -22.36 -6.76
C GLU A 84 -34.55 -23.39 -5.97
N LYS A 85 -34.08 -23.81 -4.79
CA LYS A 85 -34.79 -24.78 -3.93
C LYS A 85 -35.84 -24.13 -3.05
N THR A 86 -35.79 -22.82 -2.86
CA THR A 86 -36.70 -22.09 -1.96
C THR A 86 -37.43 -20.95 -2.67
N PRO A 87 -38.13 -21.19 -3.80
CA PRO A 87 -38.73 -20.14 -4.63
C PRO A 87 -39.87 -19.37 -3.93
N HIS A 88 -40.46 -19.95 -2.88
CA HIS A 88 -41.57 -19.36 -2.14
C HIS A 88 -41.18 -18.85 -0.74
N VAL A 89 -39.92 -19.02 -0.35
CA VAL A 89 -39.43 -18.54 0.94
C VAL A 89 -38.99 -17.09 0.76
N LYS A 90 -39.63 -16.18 1.49
CA LYS A 90 -39.19 -14.78 1.52
C LYS A 90 -37.93 -14.67 2.35
N GLU A 91 -36.94 -13.98 1.82
CA GLU A 91 -35.73 -13.65 2.56
C GLU A 91 -36.04 -12.74 3.76
N PRO A 92 -35.28 -12.86 4.87
CA PRO A 92 -35.39 -11.94 5.99
C PRO A 92 -35.09 -10.50 5.54
N LYS A 93 -35.94 -9.54 5.92
CA LYS A 93 -35.83 -8.14 5.49
C LYS A 93 -34.46 -7.51 5.77
N ILE A 94 -33.81 -7.88 6.88
CA ILE A 94 -32.49 -7.36 7.24
C ILE A 94 -31.43 -7.86 6.25
N VAL A 95 -31.50 -9.14 5.87
CA VAL A 95 -30.55 -9.72 4.90
C VAL A 95 -30.74 -9.08 3.53
N SER A 96 -31.99 -8.92 3.09
CA SER A 96 -32.27 -8.24 1.82
C SER A 96 -31.83 -6.77 1.84
N TYR A 97 -32.02 -6.05 2.96
CA TYR A 97 -31.53 -4.67 3.10
C TYR A 97 -30.01 -4.56 2.98
N ILE A 98 -29.27 -5.46 3.67
CA ILE A 98 -27.81 -5.51 3.58
C ILE A 98 -27.39 -5.87 2.15
N ALA A 99 -28.06 -6.83 1.52
CA ALA A 99 -27.78 -7.23 0.14
C ALA A 99 -27.99 -6.07 -0.85
N ASP A 100 -29.15 -5.41 -0.78
CA ASP A 100 -29.54 -4.25 -1.58
C ASP A 100 -28.52 -3.10 -1.48
N THR A 101 -28.01 -2.85 -0.28
CA THR A 101 -27.11 -1.71 -0.01
C THR A 101 -25.62 -2.05 -0.05
N SER A 102 -25.25 -3.34 -0.10
CA SER A 102 -23.87 -3.83 0.05
C SER A 102 -22.87 -3.18 -0.91
N TYR A 103 -23.24 -3.03 -2.19
CA TYR A 103 -22.37 -2.42 -3.19
C TYR A 103 -22.12 -0.94 -2.89
N SER A 104 -23.16 -0.18 -2.56
CA SER A 104 -23.02 1.25 -2.24
C SER A 104 -22.25 1.46 -0.94
N VAL A 105 -22.45 0.61 0.07
CA VAL A 105 -21.64 0.62 1.30
C VAL A 105 -20.16 0.38 0.97
N TYR A 106 -19.86 -0.59 0.09
CA TYR A 106 -18.49 -0.83 -0.38
C TYR A 106 -17.87 0.42 -1.03
N LEU A 107 -18.64 1.20 -1.80
CA LEU A 107 -18.13 2.43 -2.40
C LEU A 107 -17.92 3.56 -1.38
N PHE A 108 -18.80 3.70 -0.39
CA PHE A 108 -18.74 4.82 0.55
C PHE A 108 -17.77 4.59 1.72
N HIS A 109 -17.64 3.35 2.22
CA HIS A 109 -16.95 3.13 3.49
C HIS A 109 -15.48 3.56 3.47
N TRP A 110 -14.74 3.26 2.39
CA TRP A 110 -13.31 3.53 2.35
C TRP A 110 -12.96 5.03 2.26
N PRO A 111 -13.55 5.82 1.34
CA PRO A 111 -13.33 7.26 1.32
C PRO A 111 -13.74 7.95 2.62
N LEU A 112 -14.88 7.56 3.21
CA LEU A 112 -15.36 8.14 4.47
C LEU A 112 -14.43 7.79 5.63
N PHE A 113 -13.96 6.54 5.70
CA PHE A 113 -13.04 6.13 6.75
C PHE A 113 -11.75 6.93 6.70
N ASN A 114 -11.12 7.07 5.53
CA ASN A 114 -9.89 7.84 5.39
C ASN A 114 -10.08 9.30 5.80
N LEU A 115 -11.16 9.94 5.36
CA LEU A 115 -11.46 11.33 5.72
C LEU A 115 -11.68 11.48 7.24
N LEU A 116 -12.38 10.53 7.86
CA LEU A 116 -12.69 10.58 9.29
C LEU A 116 -11.48 10.23 10.15
N SER A 117 -10.59 9.34 9.68
CA SER A 117 -9.37 8.95 10.39
C SER A 117 -8.35 10.08 10.53
N GLU A 118 -8.41 11.10 9.66
CA GLU A 118 -7.62 12.32 9.82
C GLU A 118 -8.09 13.17 11.01
N ARG A 119 -9.31 12.94 11.51
CA ARG A 119 -9.96 13.82 12.49
C ARG A 119 -10.34 13.15 13.81
N PHE A 120 -10.59 11.84 13.81
CA PHE A 120 -11.08 11.10 14.97
C PHE A 120 -10.24 9.83 15.18
N ASP A 121 -10.29 9.29 16.40
CA ASP A 121 -9.64 8.00 16.70
C ASP A 121 -10.20 6.87 15.83
N PRO A 122 -9.46 5.76 15.63
CA PRO A 122 -9.86 4.68 14.72
C PRO A 122 -11.24 4.06 15.05
N GLY A 123 -11.59 3.96 16.33
CA GLY A 123 -12.86 3.37 16.76
C GLY A 123 -14.05 4.27 16.44
N THR A 124 -13.93 5.56 16.75
CA THR A 124 -14.94 6.57 16.40
C THR A 124 -15.06 6.72 14.88
N SER A 125 -13.94 6.76 14.17
CA SER A 125 -13.90 6.83 12.70
C SER A 125 -14.62 5.64 12.05
N ALA A 126 -14.39 4.43 12.55
CA ALA A 126 -15.08 3.23 12.08
C ALA A 126 -16.59 3.31 12.36
N GLY A 127 -17.00 3.71 13.57
CA GLY A 127 -18.40 3.85 13.95
C GLY A 127 -19.17 4.84 13.08
N ILE A 128 -18.62 6.04 12.89
CA ILE A 128 -19.24 7.07 12.04
C ILE A 128 -19.27 6.61 10.58
N THR A 129 -18.19 5.98 10.09
CA THR A 129 -18.13 5.42 8.73
C THR A 129 -19.25 4.42 8.47
N VAL A 130 -19.48 3.48 9.39
CA VAL A 130 -20.53 2.46 9.23
C VAL A 130 -21.91 3.12 9.13
N VAL A 131 -22.22 4.04 10.06
CA VAL A 131 -23.52 4.72 10.09
C VAL A 131 -23.74 5.58 8.84
N SER A 132 -22.75 6.39 8.47
CA SER A 132 -22.84 7.28 7.31
C SER A 132 -22.87 6.50 5.98
N SER A 133 -22.09 5.44 5.84
CA SER A 133 -22.10 4.59 4.65
C SER A 133 -23.46 3.91 4.46
N LEU A 134 -24.05 3.37 5.53
CA LEU A 134 -25.39 2.78 5.47
C LEU A 134 -26.45 3.84 5.14
N ALA A 135 -26.34 5.05 5.71
CA ALA A 135 -27.26 6.14 5.42
C ALA A 135 -27.19 6.56 3.94
N PHE A 136 -25.99 6.82 3.41
CA PHE A 136 -25.80 7.21 2.01
C PHE A 136 -26.16 6.09 1.05
N ALA A 137 -25.80 4.84 1.36
CA ALA A 137 -26.22 3.68 0.57
C ALA A 137 -27.74 3.54 0.53
N SER A 138 -28.43 3.76 1.66
CA SER A 138 -29.90 3.71 1.72
C SER A 138 -30.54 4.81 0.90
N ILE A 139 -30.01 6.04 0.97
CA ILE A 139 -30.48 7.16 0.15
C ILE A 139 -30.24 6.84 -1.34
N SER A 140 -29.07 6.34 -1.70
CA SER A 140 -28.76 5.98 -3.09
C SER A 140 -29.73 4.93 -3.62
N PHE A 141 -29.85 3.79 -2.94
CA PHE A 141 -30.60 2.63 -3.44
C PHE A 141 -32.11 2.80 -3.36
N TYR A 142 -32.64 3.35 -2.26
CA TYR A 142 -34.10 3.45 -2.06
C TYR A 142 -34.70 4.77 -2.54
N ILE A 143 -33.89 5.80 -2.79
CA ILE A 143 -34.36 7.13 -3.22
C ILE A 143 -33.83 7.47 -4.60
N ILE A 144 -32.50 7.59 -4.76
CA ILE A 144 -31.89 8.14 -5.98
C ILE A 144 -32.10 7.20 -7.17
N GLU A 145 -31.76 5.92 -7.04
CA GLU A 145 -31.88 4.95 -8.13
C GLU A 145 -33.31 4.79 -8.66
N PRO A 146 -34.35 4.64 -7.83
CA PRO A 146 -35.73 4.64 -8.30
C PRO A 146 -36.11 5.93 -9.04
N LEU A 147 -35.70 7.10 -8.54
CA LEU A 147 -36.01 8.38 -9.18
C LEU A 147 -35.36 8.47 -10.57
N LEU A 148 -34.09 8.06 -10.70
CA LEU A 148 -33.39 8.00 -11.98
C LEU A 148 -34.05 7.01 -12.95
N ALA A 149 -34.59 5.91 -12.43
CA ALA A 149 -35.36 4.93 -13.22
C ALA A 149 -36.82 5.38 -13.49
N GLY A 150 -37.21 6.61 -13.11
CA GLY A 150 -38.57 7.14 -13.31
C GLY A 150 -39.63 6.53 -12.39
N ARG A 151 -39.23 5.88 -11.30
CA ARG A 151 -40.10 5.21 -10.32
C ARG A 151 -40.24 6.05 -9.05
N ALA A 152 -41.41 5.96 -8.41
CA ALA A 152 -41.63 6.61 -7.12
C ALA A 152 -40.89 5.85 -5.99
N PRO A 153 -39.97 6.50 -5.25
CA PRO A 153 -39.25 5.86 -4.16
C PRO A 153 -40.20 5.49 -3.02
N ARG A 154 -39.89 4.38 -2.33
CA ARG A 154 -40.68 3.85 -1.21
C ARG A 154 -39.81 3.71 0.01
N ILE A 155 -40.09 4.51 1.05
CA ILE A 155 -39.39 4.45 2.33
C ILE A 155 -40.37 3.94 3.37
N ALA A 156 -40.04 2.82 4.04
CA ALA A 156 -40.87 2.24 5.10
C ALA A 156 -42.36 2.04 4.71
N GLY A 157 -42.65 1.78 3.43
CA GLY A 157 -44.02 1.62 2.90
C GLY A 157 -44.70 2.89 2.41
N PHE A 158 -44.12 4.07 2.67
CA PHE A 158 -44.63 5.34 2.17
C PHE A 158 -44.07 5.67 0.78
N LYS A 159 -44.96 5.97 -0.17
CA LYS A 159 -44.58 6.45 -1.51
C LYS A 159 -44.29 7.95 -1.41
N ILE A 160 -43.08 8.34 -1.80
CA ILE A 160 -42.72 9.76 -1.93
C ILE A 160 -42.96 10.16 -3.39
N SER A 161 -43.59 11.32 -3.60
CA SER A 161 -43.80 11.83 -4.95
C SER A 161 -42.46 12.25 -5.57
N PRO A 162 -42.15 11.80 -6.81
CA PRO A 162 -40.88 12.12 -7.46
C PRO A 162 -40.57 13.62 -7.49
N GLU A 163 -41.57 14.46 -7.75
CA GLU A 163 -41.43 15.92 -7.81
C GLU A 163 -40.94 16.56 -6.49
N ARG A 164 -41.30 15.98 -5.34
CA ARG A 164 -40.88 16.46 -4.01
C ARG A 164 -39.46 16.02 -3.67
N ALA A 165 -39.03 14.86 -4.18
CA ALA A 165 -37.69 14.33 -3.93
C ALA A 165 -36.63 14.88 -4.91
N ILE A 166 -37.01 15.13 -6.16
CA ILE A 166 -36.08 15.58 -7.22
C ILE A 166 -35.59 17.01 -6.97
N LYS A 167 -36.46 17.95 -6.56
CA LYS A 167 -36.05 19.35 -6.37
C LYS A 167 -34.90 19.54 -5.36
N PRO A 168 -34.98 19.06 -4.10
CA PRO A 168 -33.87 19.22 -3.16
C PRO A 168 -32.62 18.45 -3.61
N LEU A 169 -32.79 17.26 -4.19
CA LEU A 169 -31.67 16.46 -4.68
C LEU A 169 -30.95 17.15 -5.85
N ALA A 170 -31.69 17.77 -6.77
CA ALA A 170 -31.15 18.53 -7.88
C ALA A 170 -30.41 19.78 -7.40
N ILE A 171 -30.95 20.49 -6.40
CA ILE A 171 -30.25 21.65 -5.79
C ILE A 171 -28.92 21.19 -5.19
N VAL A 172 -28.94 20.15 -4.36
CA VAL A 172 -27.71 19.60 -3.75
C VAL A 172 -26.73 19.14 -4.83
N GLY A 173 -27.22 18.42 -5.85
CA GLY A 173 -26.41 17.98 -6.98
C GLY A 173 -25.78 19.14 -7.75
N CYS A 174 -26.53 20.21 -8.01
CA CYS A 174 -26.02 21.42 -8.67
C CYS A 174 -24.97 22.15 -7.82
N VAL A 175 -25.17 22.24 -6.51
CA VAL A 175 -24.19 22.84 -5.60
C VAL A 175 -22.90 22.02 -5.58
N LEU A 176 -23.00 20.70 -5.46
CA LEU A 176 -21.84 19.79 -5.50
C LEU A 176 -21.12 19.85 -6.85
N LEU A 177 -21.87 19.92 -7.96
CA LEU A 177 -21.30 20.08 -9.30
C LEU A 177 -20.58 21.43 -9.44
N ALA A 178 -21.18 22.53 -8.98
CA ALA A 178 -20.55 23.85 -9.01
C ALA A 178 -19.28 23.89 -8.16
N ALA A 179 -19.31 23.28 -6.96
CA ALA A 179 -18.14 23.13 -6.12
C ALA A 179 -17.06 22.29 -6.81
N THR A 180 -17.43 21.17 -7.45
CA THR A 180 -16.50 20.31 -8.19
C THR A 180 -15.84 21.09 -9.33
N ILE A 181 -16.62 21.78 -10.17
CA ILE A 181 -16.10 22.61 -11.27
C ILE A 181 -15.15 23.69 -10.73
N TYR A 182 -15.56 24.39 -9.66
CA TYR A 182 -14.72 25.41 -9.04
C TYR A 182 -13.39 24.82 -8.56
N THR A 183 -13.42 23.70 -7.83
CA THR A 183 -12.20 23.03 -7.36
C THR A 183 -11.34 22.51 -8.51
N SER A 184 -11.93 22.01 -9.60
CA SER A 184 -11.18 21.56 -10.77
C SER A 184 -10.51 22.71 -11.52
N VAL A 185 -11.16 23.88 -11.63
CA VAL A 185 -10.60 25.07 -12.28
C VAL A 185 -9.56 25.76 -11.40
N ALA A 186 -9.77 25.79 -10.08
CA ALA A 186 -8.84 26.37 -9.12
C ALA A 186 -7.65 25.45 -8.80
N SER A 187 -7.74 24.16 -9.13
CA SER A 187 -6.65 23.21 -8.94
C SER A 187 -5.50 23.53 -9.89
N PRO A 188 -4.23 23.53 -9.42
CA PRO A 188 -3.08 23.73 -10.28
C PRO A 188 -3.00 22.64 -11.37
N ALA A 189 -2.51 23.00 -12.56
CA ALA A 189 -2.40 22.12 -13.74
C ALA A 189 -1.45 20.93 -13.51
N ILE A 190 -0.47 21.11 -12.62
CA ILE A 190 0.40 20.04 -12.13
C ILE A 190 0.20 20.02 -10.62
N SER A 191 -0.17 18.87 -10.08
CA SER A 191 -0.27 18.71 -8.63
C SER A 191 1.10 18.92 -7.98
N THR A 192 1.13 19.39 -6.74
CA THR A 192 2.37 19.56 -5.98
C THR A 192 3.20 18.26 -5.92
N PHE A 193 2.52 17.11 -5.84
CA PHE A 193 3.12 15.78 -5.90
C PHE A 193 3.78 15.46 -7.25
N GLN A 194 3.13 15.80 -8.37
CA GLN A 194 3.74 15.61 -9.69
C GLN A 194 4.96 16.51 -9.88
N LEU A 195 4.88 17.76 -9.41
CA LEU A 195 6.00 18.69 -9.47
C LEU A 195 7.19 18.20 -8.63
N SER A 196 6.93 17.68 -7.42
CA SER A 196 8.00 17.10 -6.59
C SER A 196 8.62 15.87 -7.22
N ASN A 197 7.82 14.97 -7.80
CA ASN A 197 8.36 13.78 -8.48
C ASN A 197 9.21 14.13 -9.71
N LEU A 198 8.78 15.12 -10.50
CA LEU A 198 9.57 15.62 -11.64
C LEU A 198 10.88 16.24 -11.17
N SER A 199 10.84 17.07 -10.12
CA SER A 199 12.04 17.66 -9.52
C SER A 199 12.99 16.59 -9.00
N ASN A 200 12.49 15.61 -8.25
CA ASN A 200 13.29 14.53 -7.69
C ASN A 200 13.91 13.65 -8.80
N GLY A 201 13.16 13.36 -9.86
CA GLY A 201 13.67 12.63 -11.02
C GLY A 201 14.76 13.40 -11.76
N ALA A 202 14.63 14.73 -11.87
CA ALA A 202 15.66 15.58 -12.47
C ALA A 202 16.95 15.61 -11.64
N ILE A 203 16.84 15.71 -10.30
CA ILE A 203 17.99 15.67 -9.38
C ILE A 203 18.75 14.35 -9.53
N GLN A 204 18.03 13.22 -9.55
CA GLN A 204 18.64 11.89 -9.71
C GLN A 204 19.32 11.72 -11.07
N ALA A 205 18.68 12.16 -12.16
CA ALA A 205 19.25 12.06 -13.49
C ALA A 205 20.52 12.91 -13.64
N ASP A 206 20.54 14.12 -13.06
CA ASP A 206 21.72 14.99 -13.07
C ASP A 206 22.88 14.38 -12.25
N SER A 207 22.59 13.91 -11.04
CA SER A 207 23.56 13.19 -10.20
C SER A 207 24.13 11.96 -10.92
N HIS A 208 23.27 11.12 -11.50
CA HIS A 208 23.70 9.94 -12.25
C HIS A 208 24.61 10.31 -13.43
N MET A 209 24.29 11.36 -14.18
CA MET A 209 25.10 11.82 -15.31
C MET A 209 26.47 12.36 -14.85
N SER A 210 26.49 13.13 -13.76
CA SER A 210 27.70 13.70 -13.16
C SER A 210 28.64 12.59 -12.67
N VAL A 211 28.10 11.62 -11.94
CA VAL A 211 28.88 10.49 -11.41
C VAL A 211 29.34 9.57 -12.54
N THR A 212 28.50 9.25 -13.52
CA THR A 212 28.90 8.43 -14.67
C THR A 212 30.07 9.08 -15.42
N ARG A 213 30.05 10.41 -15.58
CA ARG A 213 31.17 11.16 -16.16
C ARG A 213 32.42 11.03 -15.27
N LYS A 214 32.30 11.25 -13.96
CA LYS A 214 33.43 11.09 -13.03
C LYS A 214 34.01 9.68 -13.03
N MET A 215 33.18 8.64 -13.13
CA MET A 215 33.62 7.25 -13.24
C MET A 215 34.36 7.00 -14.55
N ALA A 216 33.86 7.54 -15.66
CA ALA A 216 34.53 7.43 -16.96
C ALA A 216 35.88 8.18 -16.97
N ASP A 217 35.98 9.30 -16.26
CA ASP A 217 37.19 10.12 -16.17
C ASP A 217 38.19 9.63 -15.10
N SER A 218 37.74 8.82 -14.14
CA SER A 218 38.57 8.39 -13.00
C SER A 218 39.53 7.27 -13.39
N THR A 219 40.82 7.53 -13.23
CA THR A 219 41.93 6.57 -13.38
C THR A 219 42.45 6.01 -12.05
N GLN A 220 41.87 6.44 -10.93
CA GLN A 220 42.28 5.98 -9.60
C GLN A 220 41.28 4.93 -9.08
N ALA A 221 41.72 3.68 -9.13
CA ALA A 221 41.02 2.56 -8.55
C ALA A 221 41.70 2.20 -7.21
N SER A 222 40.93 1.80 -6.20
CA SER A 222 41.45 1.36 -4.90
C SER A 222 42.34 0.11 -5.03
N ASN A 223 42.92 -0.40 -3.93
CA ASN A 223 43.68 -1.67 -3.95
C ASN A 223 42.88 -2.87 -4.53
N TYR A 224 41.55 -2.79 -4.51
CA TYR A 224 40.64 -3.77 -5.11
C TYR A 224 40.13 -3.37 -6.50
N ASN A 225 40.71 -2.34 -7.11
CA ASN A 225 40.25 -1.68 -8.32
C ASN A 225 38.80 -1.16 -8.26
N VAL A 226 38.36 -0.71 -7.08
CA VAL A 226 37.01 -0.15 -6.87
C VAL A 226 37.07 1.38 -6.94
N THR A 227 36.12 1.99 -7.64
CA THR A 227 35.98 3.46 -7.74
C THR A 227 35.52 4.04 -6.40
N PRO A 228 36.25 5.02 -5.82
CA PRO A 228 35.80 5.72 -4.62
C PRO A 228 34.47 6.47 -4.86
N GLY A 229 33.63 6.53 -3.83
CA GLY A 229 32.36 7.24 -3.86
C GLY A 229 31.20 6.40 -3.30
N VAL A 230 29.99 6.95 -3.40
CA VAL A 230 28.80 6.42 -2.72
C VAL A 230 27.73 6.03 -3.72
N THR A 231 27.39 4.74 -3.79
CA THR A 231 26.18 4.26 -4.47
C THR A 231 25.07 4.11 -3.44
N TYR A 232 23.99 4.86 -3.58
CA TYR A 232 22.89 4.91 -2.61
C TYR A 232 21.61 4.36 -3.24
N ILE A 233 21.03 3.31 -2.63
CA ILE A 233 19.76 2.70 -3.04
C ILE A 233 18.74 2.91 -1.92
N GLY A 234 17.69 3.68 -2.20
CA GLY A 234 16.69 4.06 -1.20
C GLY A 234 15.23 3.87 -1.62
N ASP A 235 14.33 4.01 -0.65
CA ASP A 235 12.89 4.00 -0.79
C ASP A 235 12.26 5.43 -0.80
N SER A 236 10.97 5.53 -0.48
CA SER A 236 10.25 6.80 -0.43
C SER A 236 10.74 7.77 0.66
N VAL A 237 11.32 7.27 1.75
CA VAL A 237 11.86 8.12 2.82
C VAL A 237 13.13 8.82 2.33
N SER A 238 13.99 8.07 1.64
CA SER A 238 15.17 8.63 0.97
C SER A 238 14.78 9.63 -0.12
N LEU A 239 13.74 9.30 -0.91
CA LEU A 239 13.23 10.17 -1.96
C LEU A 239 12.69 11.51 -1.39
N ARG A 240 12.12 11.48 -0.19
CA ARG A 240 11.69 12.69 0.53
C ARG A 240 12.88 13.54 0.98
N ALA A 241 13.98 12.92 1.36
CA ALA A 241 15.21 13.60 1.80
C ALA A 241 16.17 13.98 0.65
N ILE A 242 15.79 13.76 -0.62
CA ILE A 242 16.76 13.69 -1.71
C ILE A 242 17.57 14.97 -1.95
N SER A 243 16.97 16.15 -1.80
CA SER A 243 17.69 17.42 -1.92
C SER A 243 18.71 17.63 -0.79
N TYR A 244 18.39 17.15 0.41
CA TYR A 244 19.27 17.21 1.58
C TYR A 244 20.41 16.19 1.46
N LEU A 245 20.10 14.97 1.01
CA LEU A 245 21.09 13.95 0.72
C LEU A 245 22.06 14.41 -0.37
N GLN A 246 21.57 14.96 -1.47
CA GLN A 246 22.42 15.48 -2.54
C GLN A 246 23.29 16.66 -2.09
N LYS A 247 22.80 17.48 -1.14
CA LYS A 247 23.58 18.58 -0.55
C LYS A 247 24.67 18.07 0.39
N ALA A 248 24.37 17.06 1.22
CA ALA A 248 25.31 16.46 2.16
C ALA A 248 26.34 15.55 1.47
N LEU A 249 25.93 14.89 0.38
CA LEU A 249 26.70 13.92 -0.39
C LEU A 249 26.70 14.32 -1.88
N PRO A 250 27.42 15.40 -2.26
CA PRO A 250 27.36 15.95 -3.61
C PRO A 250 27.82 14.98 -4.71
N ASP A 251 28.61 13.98 -4.33
CA ASP A 251 29.19 12.99 -5.24
C ASP A 251 28.53 11.60 -5.13
N ALA A 252 27.45 11.47 -4.35
CA ALA A 252 26.70 10.21 -4.26
C ALA A 252 25.79 10.00 -5.47
N GLN A 253 25.79 8.78 -6.00
CA GLN A 253 24.79 8.32 -6.97
C GLN A 253 23.57 7.80 -6.20
N ILE A 254 22.56 8.64 -6.10
CA ILE A 254 21.33 8.34 -5.35
C ILE A 254 20.25 7.83 -6.31
N ASP A 255 19.82 6.59 -6.10
CA ASP A 255 18.64 6.00 -6.70
C ASP A 255 17.60 5.75 -5.59
N ALA A 256 16.56 6.57 -5.53
CA ALA A 256 15.46 6.45 -4.58
C ALA A 256 14.10 6.46 -5.28
N THR A 257 13.23 5.50 -4.96
CA THR A 257 11.92 5.33 -5.62
C THR A 257 10.83 4.99 -4.62
N VAL A 258 9.61 5.51 -4.86
CA VAL A 258 8.41 5.20 -4.07
C VAL A 258 8.13 3.69 -4.08
N SER A 259 7.72 3.15 -2.92
CA SER A 259 7.36 1.75 -2.73
C SER A 259 8.48 0.73 -2.97
N ARG A 260 9.75 1.16 -3.07
CA ARG A 260 10.87 0.23 -3.14
C ARG A 260 11.00 -0.51 -1.81
N ASN A 261 11.09 -1.83 -1.91
CA ASN A 261 11.31 -2.73 -0.78
C ASN A 261 12.70 -3.37 -0.87
N VAL A 262 13.13 -4.13 0.16
CA VAL A 262 14.51 -4.65 0.22
C VAL A 262 14.80 -5.62 -0.93
N SER A 263 13.84 -6.47 -1.31
CA SER A 263 14.00 -7.39 -2.44
C SER A 263 14.24 -6.64 -3.76
N MET A 264 13.44 -5.60 -4.03
CA MET A 264 13.63 -4.75 -5.22
C MET A 264 14.98 -4.04 -5.18
N GLY A 265 15.42 -3.58 -4.00
CA GLY A 265 16.75 -2.99 -3.83
C GLY A 265 17.89 -3.97 -4.12
N ALA A 266 17.75 -5.23 -3.72
CA ALA A 266 18.71 -6.28 -4.05
C ALA A 266 18.81 -6.51 -5.57
N ASP A 267 17.68 -6.47 -6.29
CA ASP A 267 17.66 -6.56 -7.76
C ASP A 267 18.34 -5.35 -8.43
N VAL A 268 18.15 -4.15 -7.88
CA VAL A 268 18.84 -2.93 -8.33
C VAL A 268 20.35 -3.04 -8.10
N LEU A 269 20.77 -3.49 -6.92
CA LEU A 269 22.20 -3.68 -6.62
C LEU A 269 22.83 -4.72 -7.55
N GLU A 270 22.16 -5.86 -7.77
CA GLU A 270 22.63 -6.89 -8.70
C GLU A 270 22.80 -6.33 -10.12
N THR A 271 21.84 -5.54 -10.58
CA THR A 271 21.91 -4.86 -11.89
C THR A 271 23.07 -3.88 -11.95
N ASN A 272 23.28 -3.07 -10.91
CA ASN A 272 24.38 -2.10 -10.88
C ASN A 272 25.74 -2.80 -10.85
N LEU A 273 25.87 -3.90 -10.09
CA LEU A 273 27.07 -4.73 -10.05
C LEU A 273 27.37 -5.33 -11.42
N ALA A 274 26.37 -5.87 -12.11
CA ALA A 274 26.53 -6.42 -13.46
C ALA A 274 26.99 -5.37 -14.49
N ASN A 275 26.68 -4.10 -14.26
CA ASN A 275 27.06 -2.98 -15.12
C ASN A 275 28.34 -2.25 -14.66
N ASN A 276 29.04 -2.74 -13.63
CA ASN A 276 30.19 -2.07 -13.00
C ASN A 276 29.88 -0.62 -12.56
N ALA A 277 28.64 -0.38 -12.12
CA ALA A 277 28.12 0.92 -11.73
C ALA A 277 27.98 1.06 -10.19
N VAL A 278 28.84 0.37 -9.43
CA VAL A 278 28.82 0.37 -7.96
C VAL A 278 30.15 0.92 -7.44
N MET A 279 30.08 1.95 -6.61
CA MET A 279 31.23 2.56 -5.95
C MET A 279 31.59 1.85 -4.65
N GLN A 280 32.70 2.27 -4.05
CA GLN A 280 33.25 1.68 -2.84
C GLN A 280 32.25 1.62 -1.68
N ASP A 281 31.50 2.69 -1.41
CA ASP A 281 30.54 2.72 -0.32
C ASP A 281 29.12 2.49 -0.86
N VAL A 282 28.50 1.39 -0.46
CA VAL A 282 27.15 1.01 -0.88
C VAL A 282 26.18 1.28 0.26
N VAL A 283 25.28 2.25 0.09
CA VAL A 283 24.26 2.61 1.07
C VAL A 283 22.93 1.97 0.69
N ILE A 284 22.33 1.24 1.62
CA ILE A 284 21.02 0.60 1.48
C ILE A 284 20.07 1.23 2.49
N ALA A 285 19.11 2.01 2.01
CA ALA A 285 18.13 2.73 2.82
C ALA A 285 16.71 2.24 2.52
N LEU A 286 16.43 1.01 2.96
CA LEU A 286 15.22 0.25 2.63
C LEU A 286 14.68 -0.43 3.89
N GLY A 287 13.41 -0.86 3.84
CA GLY A 287 12.81 -1.69 4.89
C GLY A 287 11.53 -1.13 5.51
N THR A 288 11.11 0.07 5.12
CA THR A 288 9.80 0.62 5.50
C THR A 288 8.63 -0.02 4.74
N ASN A 289 8.90 -0.68 3.61
CA ASN A 289 7.91 -1.34 2.77
C ASN A 289 7.92 -2.87 2.97
N PRO A 290 6.77 -3.53 3.19
CA PRO A 290 6.65 -4.84 3.87
C PRO A 290 7.02 -6.09 3.05
N VAL A 291 7.92 -6.00 2.05
CA VAL A 291 8.23 -7.14 1.15
C VAL A 291 9.73 -7.34 0.98
N GLY A 292 10.21 -8.57 1.16
CA GLY A 292 11.64 -8.89 1.17
C GLY A 292 12.26 -8.42 2.48
N GLY A 293 12.50 -9.39 3.38
CA GLY A 293 12.97 -9.13 4.73
C GLY A 293 14.45 -9.40 4.85
N THR A 294 14.81 -10.23 5.82
CA THR A 294 16.19 -10.61 6.12
C THR A 294 16.85 -11.45 5.02
N ASP A 295 16.06 -12.19 4.23
CA ASP A 295 16.54 -12.99 3.10
C ASP A 295 17.10 -12.13 1.97
N ALA A 296 16.46 -11.00 1.66
CA ALA A 296 16.97 -10.02 0.71
C ALA A 296 18.23 -9.32 1.23
N ILE A 297 18.29 -9.04 2.54
CA ILE A 297 19.49 -8.49 3.19
C ILE A 297 20.67 -9.46 3.08
N ASP A 298 20.43 -10.76 3.34
CA ASP A 298 21.45 -11.80 3.16
C ASP A 298 21.97 -11.84 1.73
N ARG A 299 21.07 -11.75 0.75
CA ARG A 299 21.42 -11.69 -0.66
C ARG A 299 22.31 -10.47 -0.97
N ILE A 300 22.00 -9.30 -0.42
CA ILE A 300 22.80 -8.07 -0.55
C ILE A 300 24.20 -8.27 0.05
N VAL A 301 24.29 -8.77 1.28
CA VAL A 301 25.57 -9.01 1.97
C VAL A 301 26.43 -10.02 1.20
N GLN A 302 25.82 -11.06 0.64
CA GLN A 302 26.50 -12.09 -0.15
C GLN A 302 27.00 -11.56 -1.49
N MET A 303 26.18 -10.81 -2.23
CA MET A 303 26.53 -10.30 -3.58
C MET A 303 27.57 -9.17 -3.57
N LEU A 304 27.72 -8.46 -2.44
CA LEU A 304 28.65 -7.34 -2.34
C LEU A 304 30.10 -7.82 -2.63
N PRO A 305 30.82 -7.26 -3.61
CA PRO A 305 32.18 -7.69 -3.90
C PRO A 305 33.19 -7.26 -2.84
N LYS A 306 34.41 -7.80 -2.93
CA LYS A 306 35.56 -7.35 -2.13
C LYS A 306 35.89 -5.89 -2.42
N GLY A 307 36.40 -5.16 -1.43
CA GLY A 307 36.81 -3.77 -1.57
C GLY A 307 35.69 -2.74 -1.40
N HIS A 308 34.45 -3.19 -1.15
CA HIS A 308 33.31 -2.32 -0.85
C HIS A 308 33.00 -2.28 0.65
N ARG A 309 32.34 -1.21 1.10
CA ARG A 309 31.68 -1.10 2.40
C ARG A 309 30.18 -1.14 2.21
N LEU A 310 29.47 -1.66 3.20
CA LEU A 310 28.01 -1.67 3.23
C LEU A 310 27.53 -0.76 4.35
N ILE A 311 26.63 0.16 4.06
CA ILE A 311 26.04 1.05 5.06
C ILE A 311 24.53 0.84 5.01
N PHE A 312 23.95 0.31 6.08
CA PHE A 312 22.50 0.22 6.22
C PHE A 312 21.95 1.49 6.86
N VAL A 313 20.90 2.06 6.27
CA VAL A 313 20.10 3.12 6.89
C VAL A 313 18.84 2.47 7.46
N THR A 314 18.80 2.34 8.78
CA THR A 314 17.77 1.53 9.44
C THR A 314 16.36 2.10 9.22
N PRO A 315 15.35 1.29 8.91
CA PRO A 315 14.01 1.77 8.64
C PRO A 315 13.27 2.21 9.92
N HIS A 316 12.42 3.23 9.78
CA HIS A 316 11.48 3.67 10.81
C HIS A 316 10.04 3.51 10.32
N ASP A 317 9.19 2.84 11.11
CA ASP A 317 7.74 2.79 10.91
C ASP A 317 7.05 2.93 12.26
N GLY A 318 6.55 4.12 12.57
CA GLY A 318 5.85 4.40 13.83
C GLY A 318 4.41 3.85 13.89
N ARG A 319 3.88 3.31 12.78
CA ARG A 319 2.52 2.74 12.73
C ARG A 319 2.43 1.35 13.38
N HIS A 320 3.53 0.61 13.35
CA HIS A 320 3.61 -0.78 13.83
C HIS A 320 4.66 -0.88 14.94
N THR A 321 4.28 -1.45 16.09
CA THR A 321 5.14 -1.52 17.29
C THR A 321 5.61 -2.94 17.61
N ASP A 322 5.31 -3.91 16.76
CA ASP A 322 5.80 -5.28 16.93
C ASP A 322 7.31 -5.32 16.63
N PRO A 323 8.17 -5.61 17.62
CA PRO A 323 9.62 -5.61 17.44
C PRO A 323 10.11 -6.75 16.54
N SER A 324 9.25 -7.74 16.25
CA SER A 324 9.59 -8.95 15.51
C SER A 324 9.08 -8.98 14.07
N SER A 325 8.49 -7.88 13.58
CA SER A 325 7.99 -7.79 12.21
C SER A 325 8.31 -6.45 11.54
N GLY A 326 8.12 -6.40 10.22
CA GLY A 326 8.27 -5.18 9.41
C GLY A 326 9.63 -4.49 9.56
N ALA A 327 9.59 -3.16 9.68
CA ALA A 327 10.79 -2.32 9.80
C ALA A 327 11.62 -2.63 11.05
N ALA A 328 10.97 -2.96 12.19
CA ALA A 328 11.69 -3.26 13.43
C ALA A 328 12.55 -4.51 13.30
N ALA A 329 12.01 -5.60 12.72
CA ALA A 329 12.77 -6.81 12.47
C ALA A 329 13.94 -6.60 11.51
N ILE A 330 13.75 -5.77 10.47
CA ILE A 330 14.81 -5.41 9.52
C ILE A 330 15.93 -4.66 10.24
N ARG A 331 15.60 -3.61 11.02
CA ARG A 331 16.57 -2.86 11.79
C ARG A 331 17.40 -3.76 12.71
N GLU A 332 16.74 -4.61 13.50
CA GLU A 332 17.44 -5.51 14.42
C GLU A 332 18.39 -6.45 13.68
N TYR A 333 18.00 -6.91 12.49
CA TYR A 333 18.87 -7.75 11.66
C TYR A 333 20.07 -6.99 11.09
N GLU A 334 19.88 -5.75 10.63
CA GLU A 334 20.97 -4.88 10.16
C GLU A 334 21.99 -4.61 11.27
N LEU A 335 21.52 -4.31 12.49
CA LEU A 335 22.38 -4.13 13.66
C LEU A 335 23.23 -5.37 13.96
N GLN A 336 22.63 -6.56 13.95
CA GLN A 336 23.34 -7.83 14.15
C GLN A 336 24.41 -8.08 13.09
N LEU A 337 24.14 -7.71 11.83
CA LEU A 337 25.11 -7.86 10.74
C LEU A 337 26.30 -6.91 10.90
N ALA A 338 26.08 -5.68 11.38
CA ALA A 338 27.15 -4.72 11.65
C ALA A 338 28.05 -5.15 12.83
N GLU A 339 27.52 -5.86 13.82
CA GLU A 339 28.33 -6.48 14.87
C GLU A 339 29.17 -7.66 14.35
N LYS A 340 28.64 -8.38 13.35
CA LYS A 340 29.26 -9.58 12.78
C LYS A 340 30.35 -9.27 11.75
N TYR A 341 30.19 -8.22 10.96
CA TYR A 341 31.06 -7.88 9.84
C TYR A 341 31.60 -6.46 9.97
N ASP A 342 32.93 -6.34 9.99
CA ASP A 342 33.66 -5.07 10.17
C ASP A 342 33.63 -4.12 8.96
N TYR A 343 33.08 -4.57 7.83
CA TYR A 343 32.84 -3.77 6.63
C TYR A 343 31.38 -3.30 6.51
N ILE A 344 30.53 -3.61 7.51
CA ILE A 344 29.14 -3.18 7.58
C ILE A 344 28.99 -2.07 8.64
N TYR A 345 28.38 -0.97 8.26
CA TYR A 345 28.15 0.21 9.10
C TYR A 345 26.67 0.56 9.16
N ILE A 346 26.29 1.31 10.19
CA ILE A 346 24.90 1.67 10.46
C ILE A 346 24.75 3.19 10.47
N ALA A 347 23.81 3.68 9.68
CA ALA A 347 23.16 4.98 9.83
C ALA A 347 21.81 4.73 10.54
N ASP A 348 21.76 4.85 11.86
CA ASP A 348 20.57 4.47 12.66
C ASP A 348 19.48 5.55 12.59
N TRP A 349 18.88 5.71 11.41
CA TRP A 349 17.76 6.62 11.18
C TRP A 349 16.58 6.32 12.10
N HIS A 350 16.37 5.07 12.48
CA HIS A 350 15.30 4.72 13.40
C HIS A 350 15.52 5.37 14.77
N GLN A 351 16.74 5.30 15.30
CA GLN A 351 17.06 5.96 16.56
C GLN A 351 16.92 7.49 16.44
N THR A 352 17.44 8.09 15.37
CA THR A 352 17.26 9.53 15.11
C THR A 352 15.77 9.89 15.04
N ALA A 353 14.95 9.10 14.36
CA ALA A 353 13.51 9.30 14.25
C ALA A 353 12.80 9.27 15.62
N VAL A 354 13.19 8.32 16.48
CA VAL A 354 12.64 8.19 17.85
C VAL A 354 13.06 9.36 18.74
N ASP A 355 14.30 9.83 18.61
CA ASP A 355 14.85 10.94 19.41
C ASP A 355 14.25 12.30 19.01
N HIS A 356 13.57 12.36 17.86
CA HIS A 356 12.95 13.56 17.30
C HIS A 356 11.41 13.43 17.16
N PRO A 357 10.67 13.26 18.27
CA PRO A 357 9.21 13.06 18.24
C PRO A 357 8.44 14.23 17.61
N GLU A 358 9.03 15.42 17.52
CA GLU A 358 8.47 16.62 16.90
C GLU A 358 8.25 16.50 15.39
N LEU A 359 8.86 15.52 14.72
CA LEU A 359 8.75 15.32 13.27
C LEU A 359 7.45 14.63 12.83
N TRP A 360 6.77 13.93 13.74
CA TRP A 360 5.68 13.00 13.43
C TRP A 360 4.25 13.53 13.56
N PRO A 361 3.94 14.59 14.33
CA PRO A 361 2.57 15.09 14.43
C PRO A 361 1.98 15.46 13.06
N GLY A 362 0.88 14.77 12.70
CA GLY A 362 0.17 14.97 11.44
C GLY A 362 0.82 14.32 10.22
N THR A 363 1.74 13.38 10.40
CA THR A 363 2.31 12.56 9.32
C THR A 363 1.68 11.16 9.27
N ASP A 364 2.20 10.29 8.41
CA ASP A 364 1.84 8.87 8.34
C ASP A 364 2.77 7.98 9.18
N ASP A 365 3.51 8.58 10.12
CA ASP A 365 4.50 7.93 11.00
C ASP A 365 5.66 7.20 10.27
N VAL A 366 5.85 7.49 8.96
CA VAL A 366 6.97 6.99 8.15
C VAL A 366 7.68 8.14 7.45
N HIS A 367 6.92 9.05 6.84
CA HIS A 367 7.42 10.23 6.14
C HIS A 367 7.44 11.44 7.09
N PHE A 368 8.64 11.84 7.51
CA PHE A 368 8.85 12.94 8.47
C PHE A 368 8.26 14.29 8.00
N GLY A 369 7.75 15.06 8.94
CA GLY A 369 7.28 16.43 8.78
C GLY A 369 5.94 16.58 8.06
N SER A 370 5.01 17.32 8.68
CA SER A 370 3.67 17.63 8.13
C SER A 370 3.58 19.05 7.53
N ASN A 371 4.62 19.87 7.72
CA ASN A 371 4.74 21.23 7.22
C ASN A 371 6.17 21.55 6.79
N SER A 372 6.39 22.67 6.10
CA SER A 372 7.71 23.01 5.55
C SER A 372 8.85 23.02 6.58
N GLU A 373 8.60 23.49 7.81
CA GLU A 373 9.63 23.57 8.85
C GLU A 373 10.07 22.17 9.30
N THR A 374 9.11 21.31 9.65
CA THR A 374 9.37 19.93 10.10
C THR A 374 9.87 19.03 8.96
N ILE A 375 9.46 19.28 7.72
CA ILE A 375 9.99 18.61 6.53
C ILE A 375 11.47 18.93 6.33
N ASN A 376 11.84 20.21 6.48
CA ASN A 376 13.23 20.63 6.33
C ASN A 376 14.10 20.06 7.45
N ALA A 377 13.66 20.17 8.71
CA ALA A 377 14.37 19.60 9.85
C ALA A 377 14.57 18.09 9.71
N GLY A 378 13.51 17.34 9.36
CA GLY A 378 13.61 15.89 9.16
C GLY A 378 14.53 15.52 7.98
N GLY A 379 14.50 16.29 6.89
CA GLY A 379 15.38 16.09 5.74
C GLY A 379 16.86 16.32 6.07
N GLU A 380 17.17 17.36 6.84
CA GLU A 380 18.53 17.64 7.32
C GLU A 380 19.02 16.55 8.28
N LEU A 381 18.19 16.14 9.25
CA LEU A 381 18.53 15.07 10.19
C LEU A 381 18.76 13.73 9.49
N PHE A 382 17.92 13.38 8.53
CA PHE A 382 18.07 12.16 7.73
C PHE A 382 19.41 12.19 6.97
N ALA A 383 19.68 13.27 6.24
CA ALA A 383 20.91 13.41 5.46
C ALA A 383 22.16 13.43 6.34
N GLN A 384 22.11 14.09 7.50
CA GLN A 384 23.21 14.13 8.46
C GLN A 384 23.50 12.73 9.04
N THR A 385 22.45 11.98 9.41
CA THR A 385 22.58 10.60 9.92
C THR A 385 23.32 9.71 8.91
N VAL A 386 22.98 9.83 7.62
CA VAL A 386 23.66 9.09 6.54
C VAL A 386 25.10 9.57 6.36
N ALA A 387 25.33 10.88 6.30
CA ALA A 387 26.66 11.46 6.08
C ALA A 387 27.64 11.10 7.21
N ASP A 388 27.19 11.12 8.46
CA ASP A 388 28.02 10.75 9.63
C ASP A 388 28.40 9.27 9.59
N ALA A 389 27.48 8.40 9.17
CA ALA A 389 27.76 6.97 9.03
C ALA A 389 28.78 6.69 7.91
N ILE A 390 28.68 7.39 6.78
CA ILE A 390 29.66 7.29 5.69
C ILE A 390 31.03 7.80 6.14
N ALA A 391 31.09 8.97 6.81
CA ALA A 391 32.35 9.51 7.33
C ALA A 391 33.03 8.58 8.35
N LYS A 392 32.23 7.82 9.13
CA LYS A 392 32.72 6.76 10.01
C LYS A 392 33.20 5.55 9.22
N ALA A 393 32.44 5.13 8.20
CA ALA A 393 32.80 4.01 7.33
C ALA A 393 34.13 4.26 6.60
N ASP A 394 34.38 5.51 6.18
CA ASP A 394 35.62 5.93 5.53
C ASP A 394 36.90 5.63 6.31
N GLN A 395 36.79 5.53 7.64
CA GLN A 395 37.91 5.23 8.53
C GLN A 395 38.07 3.73 8.81
N GLY A 396 37.12 2.90 8.37
CA GLY A 396 37.10 1.48 8.68
C GLY A 396 37.36 0.57 7.49
N HIS A 397 37.15 -0.73 7.71
CA HIS A 397 37.45 -1.80 6.78
C HIS A 397 36.48 -1.86 5.60
N VAL A 398 37.00 -2.38 4.49
CA VAL A 398 36.24 -2.83 3.32
C VAL A 398 36.13 -4.34 3.35
N LYS A 399 35.16 -4.90 2.64
CA LYS A 399 34.96 -6.35 2.54
C LYS A 399 36.24 -7.04 2.03
N PRO A 400 36.79 -8.03 2.76
CA PRO A 400 38.11 -8.61 2.48
C PRO A 400 38.14 -9.61 1.32
#